data_AF-A0AAT9G7N5-F1
#
_entry.id   AF-A0AAT9G7N5-F1
#
_cell.length_a   1.000
_cell.length_b   1.000
_cell.length_c   1.000
_cell.angle_alpha   90.00
_cell.angle_beta   90.00
_cell.angle_gamma   90.00
#
_symmetry.space_group_name_H-M   'P 1'
#
loop_
_entity.id
_entity.type
_entity.pdbx_description
1 polymer ?
#
loop_
_entity_poly.entity_id
_entity_poly.type
_entity_poly.pdbx_seq_one_letter_code
_entity_poly.pdbx_strand_id
1 'polypeptide(L)'
;MSSIYHILDKIPAIYPEDMQIEYEQLAQQLIKSGKLRIDTDNSCNFARFSDPKFNISLMVSKEEITEPNLIEQTNQLFRYLYKSSISNKKLASIYTDLKKQIQKLQPVNQLVTERLARIFVQSAHPIVIRWLLHDKVQVFITYSHNIGDMMDIVDWQRSGSNSGMQSTDGKNVAVFVSCGGNPFAENDKNHPTYGDGWAAVARLQIIAGQELGHFADIKRDASGRQISRHSANFFGTKATPHVRQDRIDDIINCDKLLATLLSIGMRQMIIYEEKIKFYNKNKIHGIRVYWAKLLGLIHKQKFLFSVNRKGLLFIKRFAREQYMGLMIRAMIEDMKFNLAPVADVYKNSNPEIEETIACIEALARVPQQVMKWGYLTTMATMQGLYKVYYSEVIPSLISNYVLMTKQSYKRNMSKPRSLANFFHKINIFREKKLAFKQVREV
;
A
#
# COMPACT_ATOMS: atom_id res chain seq x y z
N MET A 1 -14.08 6.01 14.11
CA MET A 1 -14.39 4.94 13.14
C MET A 1 -13.08 4.24 12.80
N SER A 2 -13.05 2.91 12.76
CA SER A 2 -11.84 2.16 12.40
C SER A 2 -11.65 2.14 10.88
N SER A 3 -10.42 2.34 10.41
CA SER A 3 -10.09 2.22 8.99
C SER A 3 -10.28 0.78 8.52
N ILE A 4 -10.87 0.61 7.33
CA ILE A 4 -11.12 -0.70 6.73
C ILE A 4 -9.82 -1.22 6.08
N TYR A 5 -9.31 -2.39 6.45
CA TYR A 5 -8.03 -2.90 5.91
C TYR A 5 -8.14 -4.25 5.19
N HIS A 6 -9.34 -4.78 5.02
CA HIS A 6 -9.59 -6.11 4.45
C HIS A 6 -10.33 -6.07 3.11
N ILE A 7 -10.48 -4.89 2.50
CA ILE A 7 -11.17 -4.72 1.21
C ILE A 7 -10.16 -4.33 0.13
N LEU A 8 -10.25 -4.97 -1.03
CA LEU A 8 -9.52 -4.59 -2.23
C LEU A 8 -10.45 -4.52 -3.44
N ASP A 9 -10.12 -3.62 -4.36
CA ASP A 9 -10.81 -3.49 -5.64
C ASP A 9 -10.69 -4.77 -6.46
N LYS A 10 -9.48 -5.33 -6.50
CA LYS A 10 -9.08 -6.48 -7.30
C LYS A 10 -8.23 -7.43 -6.48
N ILE A 11 -8.30 -8.71 -6.81
CA ILE A 11 -7.36 -9.70 -6.29
C ILE A 11 -5.97 -9.41 -6.89
N PRO A 12 -4.91 -9.23 -6.09
CA PRO A 12 -3.57 -9.05 -6.61
C PRO A 12 -3.06 -10.33 -7.27
N ALA A 13 -2.34 -10.19 -8.38
CA ALA A 13 -1.72 -11.33 -9.06
C ALA A 13 -0.51 -11.81 -8.28
N ILE A 14 -0.47 -13.10 -7.92
CA ILE A 14 0.66 -13.72 -7.21
C ILE A 14 1.43 -14.72 -8.10
N TYR A 15 0.95 -14.92 -9.32
CA TYR A 15 1.56 -15.76 -10.34
C TYR A 15 1.93 -14.92 -11.58
N PRO A 16 3.08 -15.18 -12.22
CA PRO A 16 3.55 -14.41 -13.38
C PRO A 16 2.53 -14.32 -14.52
N GLU A 17 1.81 -15.40 -14.80
CA GLU A 17 0.84 -15.50 -15.89
C GLU A 17 -0.40 -14.61 -15.73
N ASP A 18 -0.73 -14.24 -14.49
CA ASP A 18 -1.88 -13.40 -14.15
C ASP A 18 -1.52 -11.89 -14.13
N MET A 19 -0.22 -11.60 -14.11
CA MET A 19 0.37 -10.29 -13.89
C MET A 19 0.66 -9.55 -15.21
N GLN A 20 0.74 -8.22 -15.17
CA GLN A 20 1.28 -7.46 -16.31
C GLN A 20 2.80 -7.67 -16.39
N ILE A 21 3.33 -7.75 -17.61
CA ILE A 21 4.75 -8.06 -17.85
C ILE A 21 5.68 -7.07 -17.13
N GLU A 22 5.34 -5.78 -17.18
CA GLU A 22 6.13 -4.74 -16.50
C GLU A 22 6.18 -4.94 -14.98
N TYR A 23 5.05 -5.29 -14.35
CA TYR A 23 5.04 -5.51 -12.91
C TYR A 23 5.81 -6.78 -12.50
N GLU A 24 5.74 -7.87 -13.27
CA GLU A 24 6.56 -9.07 -12.99
C GLU A 24 8.06 -8.71 -13.07
N GLN A 25 8.46 -7.97 -14.10
CA GLN A 25 9.86 -7.51 -14.24
C GLN A 25 10.29 -6.67 -13.04
N LEU A 26 9.44 -5.74 -12.57
CA LEU A 26 9.75 -4.91 -11.41
C LEU A 26 9.82 -5.72 -10.11
N ALA A 27 8.95 -6.72 -9.93
CA ALA A 27 9.02 -7.62 -8.78
C ALA A 27 10.35 -8.39 -8.76
N GLN A 28 10.77 -8.94 -9.91
CA GLN A 28 12.05 -9.64 -10.02
C GLN A 28 13.26 -8.71 -9.82
N GLN A 29 13.19 -7.48 -10.33
CA GLN A 29 14.23 -6.48 -10.10
C GLN A 29 14.34 -6.10 -8.62
N LEU A 30 13.21 -5.96 -7.92
CA LEU A 30 13.20 -5.69 -6.48
C LEU A 30 13.86 -6.80 -5.68
N ILE A 31 13.55 -8.06 -5.98
CA ILE A 31 14.19 -9.22 -5.33
C ILE A 31 15.70 -9.21 -5.59
N LYS A 32 16.10 -9.09 -6.87
CA LYS A 32 17.51 -9.10 -7.29
C LYS A 32 18.31 -7.89 -6.81
N SER A 33 17.65 -6.81 -6.39
CA SER A 33 18.32 -5.61 -5.88
C SER A 33 18.95 -5.81 -4.49
N GLY A 34 18.56 -6.86 -3.75
CA GLY A 34 18.92 -7.05 -2.35
C GLY A 34 18.27 -6.04 -1.39
N LYS A 35 17.33 -5.20 -1.87
CA LYS A 35 16.67 -4.19 -1.04
C LYS A 35 15.36 -4.65 -0.39
N LEU A 36 14.88 -5.84 -0.74
CA LEU A 36 13.70 -6.46 -0.13
C LEU A 36 14.08 -7.25 1.14
N ARG A 37 13.51 -6.82 2.26
CA ARG A 37 13.69 -7.37 3.60
C ARG A 37 12.35 -7.91 4.08
N ILE A 38 12.30 -9.19 4.41
CA ILE A 38 11.09 -9.92 4.78
C ILE A 38 11.31 -10.55 6.14
N ASP A 39 10.34 -10.34 7.02
CA ASP A 39 10.22 -11.00 8.31
C ASP A 39 8.83 -11.64 8.41
N THR A 40 8.77 -12.97 8.48
CA THR A 40 7.52 -13.72 8.59
C THR A 40 7.28 -14.23 10.01
N ASP A 41 7.87 -13.59 11.02
CA ASP A 41 7.99 -14.00 12.44
C ASP A 41 8.85 -15.26 12.64
N ASN A 42 8.61 -16.29 11.82
CA ASN A 42 9.34 -17.56 11.86
C ASN A 42 10.56 -17.59 10.93
N SER A 43 10.64 -16.69 9.94
CA SER A 43 11.69 -16.68 8.93
C SER A 43 12.06 -15.25 8.56
N CYS A 44 13.34 -15.00 8.32
CA CYS A 44 13.85 -13.68 8.06
C CYS A 44 15.01 -13.74 7.06
N ASN A 45 15.09 -12.77 6.14
CA ASN A 45 16.14 -12.73 5.11
C ASN A 45 17.17 -11.60 5.30
N PHE A 46 17.22 -10.94 6.47
CA PHE A 46 18.16 -9.85 6.73
C PHE A 46 18.74 -9.94 8.14
N ALA A 47 19.90 -9.32 8.34
CA ALA A 47 20.58 -9.21 9.63
C ALA A 47 20.80 -7.76 10.01
N ARG A 48 20.93 -7.51 11.32
CA ARG A 48 21.18 -6.18 11.87
C ARG A 48 22.67 -6.00 12.15
N PHE A 49 23.21 -4.91 11.63
CA PHE A 49 24.54 -4.43 11.93
C PHE A 49 24.43 -3.17 12.79
N SER A 50 25.18 -3.10 13.88
CA SER A 50 25.34 -1.88 14.66
C SER A 50 26.80 -1.69 15.07
N ASP A 51 27.31 -0.47 14.86
CA ASP A 51 28.58 -0.01 15.42
C ASP A 51 28.33 1.32 16.17
N PRO A 52 28.12 1.26 17.49
CA PRO A 52 27.84 2.45 18.30
C PRO A 52 28.95 3.50 18.25
N LYS A 53 30.21 3.11 18.02
CA LYS A 53 31.36 4.03 18.00
C LYS A 53 31.26 5.02 16.84
N PHE A 54 30.75 4.55 15.70
CA PHE A 54 30.58 5.37 14.51
C PHE A 54 29.11 5.80 14.29
N ASN A 55 28.24 5.49 15.24
CA ASN A 55 26.80 5.71 15.14
C ASN A 55 26.22 5.10 13.85
N ILE A 56 26.62 3.87 13.55
CA ILE A 56 26.14 3.13 12.38
C ILE A 56 25.10 2.12 12.87
N SER A 57 23.91 2.15 12.29
CA SER A 57 22.98 1.03 12.34
C SER A 57 22.40 0.79 10.96
N LEU A 58 22.36 -0.48 10.56
CA LEU A 58 21.95 -0.91 9.23
C LEU A 58 21.28 -2.27 9.31
N MET A 59 20.33 -2.50 8.42
CA MET A 59 19.82 -3.84 8.13
C MET A 59 20.31 -4.26 6.76
N VAL A 60 20.98 -5.40 6.67
CA VAL A 60 21.60 -5.90 5.44
C VAL A 60 20.95 -7.22 5.05
N SER A 61 20.46 -7.32 3.81
CA SER A 61 19.81 -8.55 3.34
C SER A 61 20.83 -9.68 3.14
N LYS A 62 20.34 -10.91 3.08
CA LYS A 62 21.12 -12.09 2.71
C LYS A 62 21.79 -11.91 1.36
N GLU A 63 21.04 -11.44 0.38
CA GLU A 63 21.52 -11.23 -0.99
C GLU A 63 22.66 -10.20 -1.00
N GLU A 64 22.57 -9.12 -0.22
CA GLU A 64 23.62 -8.09 -0.11
C GLU A 64 24.96 -8.61 0.43
N ILE A 65 24.97 -9.76 1.13
CA ILE A 65 26.18 -10.39 1.67
C ILE A 65 26.61 -11.68 0.96
N THR A 66 25.74 -12.27 0.13
CA THR A 66 26.03 -13.51 -0.60
C THR A 66 26.23 -13.31 -2.10
N GLU A 67 25.53 -12.36 -2.72
CA GLU A 67 25.55 -12.17 -4.17
C GLU A 67 26.76 -11.35 -4.64
N PRO A 68 27.63 -11.88 -5.52
CA PRO A 68 28.87 -11.20 -5.92
C PRO A 68 28.70 -9.78 -6.47
N ASN A 69 27.62 -9.54 -7.22
CA ASN A 69 27.32 -8.23 -7.81
C ASN A 69 26.81 -7.19 -6.80
N LEU A 70 26.31 -7.63 -5.64
CA LEU A 70 25.83 -6.74 -4.57
C LEU A 70 26.91 -6.49 -3.52
N ILE A 71 27.81 -7.45 -3.29
CA ILE A 71 28.87 -7.35 -2.28
C ILE A 71 29.71 -6.07 -2.46
N GLU A 72 30.11 -5.72 -3.68
CA GLU A 72 30.93 -4.52 -3.87
C GLU A 72 30.14 -3.23 -3.60
N GLN A 73 28.85 -3.19 -3.90
CA GLN A 73 28.00 -2.05 -3.57
C GLN A 73 27.83 -1.92 -2.04
N THR A 74 27.66 -3.04 -1.35
CA THR A 74 27.59 -3.10 0.11
C THR A 74 28.92 -2.68 0.74
N ASN A 75 30.07 -3.09 0.19
CA ASN A 75 31.39 -2.63 0.61
C ASN A 75 31.53 -1.11 0.48
N GLN A 76 31.07 -0.53 -0.64
CA GLN A 76 31.09 0.91 -0.85
C GLN A 76 30.22 1.65 0.18
N LEU A 77 29.04 1.11 0.52
CA LEU A 77 28.19 1.65 1.58
C LEU A 77 28.90 1.65 2.93
N PHE A 78 29.51 0.54 3.34
CA PHE A 78 30.27 0.50 4.58
C PHE A 78 31.46 1.46 4.55
N ARG A 79 32.22 1.52 3.45
CA ARG A 79 33.31 2.51 3.32
C ARG A 79 32.80 3.93 3.49
N TYR A 80 31.67 4.28 2.86
CA TYR A 80 31.04 5.59 3.01
C TYR A 80 30.65 5.89 4.46
N LEU A 81 29.99 4.96 5.15
CA LEU A 81 29.54 5.14 6.54
C LEU A 81 30.70 5.29 7.52
N TYR A 82 31.81 4.59 7.28
CA TYR A 82 33.05 4.76 8.01
C TYR A 82 33.93 5.90 7.47
N LYS A 83 33.41 6.80 6.62
CA LYS A 83 34.17 7.93 6.03
C LYS A 83 35.51 7.51 5.43
N SER A 84 35.51 6.36 4.75
CA SER A 84 36.66 5.70 4.12
C SER A 84 37.78 5.25 5.07
N SER A 85 37.57 5.26 6.39
CA SER A 85 38.57 4.86 7.39
C SER A 85 38.58 3.36 7.72
N ILE A 86 37.69 2.57 7.14
CA ILE A 86 37.56 1.14 7.44
C ILE A 86 38.59 0.30 6.69
N SER A 87 39.27 -0.61 7.40
CA SER A 87 40.21 -1.55 6.79
C SER A 87 39.51 -2.76 6.16
N ASN A 88 40.13 -3.37 5.14
CA ASN A 88 39.62 -4.61 4.54
C ASN A 88 39.48 -5.75 5.56
N LYS A 89 40.36 -5.81 6.57
CA LYS A 89 40.25 -6.78 7.68
C LYS A 89 38.99 -6.55 8.51
N LYS A 90 38.65 -5.29 8.82
CA LYS A 90 37.44 -4.95 9.56
C LYS A 90 36.19 -5.24 8.73
N LEU A 91 36.18 -4.91 7.42
CA LEU A 91 35.10 -5.29 6.51
C LEU A 91 34.88 -6.81 6.50
N ALA A 92 35.95 -7.60 6.36
CA ALA A 92 35.85 -9.06 6.39
C ALA A 92 35.21 -9.57 7.70
N SER A 93 35.62 -9.02 8.85
CA SER A 93 35.01 -9.33 10.15
C SER A 93 33.51 -9.02 10.19
N ILE A 94 33.10 -7.85 9.69
CA ILE A 94 31.68 -7.45 9.62
C ILE A 94 30.88 -8.47 8.80
N TYR A 95 31.39 -8.86 7.63
CA TYR A 95 30.74 -9.88 6.80
C TYR A 95 30.68 -11.25 7.48
N THR A 96 31.73 -11.66 8.19
CA THR A 96 31.72 -12.91 8.97
C THR A 96 30.62 -12.88 10.03
N ASP A 97 30.48 -11.76 10.75
CA ASP A 97 29.47 -11.62 11.80
C ASP A 97 28.05 -11.59 11.22
N LEU A 98 27.84 -10.86 10.12
CA LEU A 98 26.55 -10.83 9.41
C LEU A 98 26.16 -12.21 8.86
N LYS A 99 27.11 -12.94 8.26
CA LYS A 99 26.88 -14.31 7.78
C LYS A 99 26.49 -15.24 8.94
N LYS A 100 27.17 -15.15 10.09
CA LYS A 100 26.82 -15.91 11.29
C LYS A 100 25.43 -15.56 11.81
N GLN A 101 25.01 -14.30 11.76
CA GLN A 101 23.65 -13.91 12.13
C GLN A 101 22.62 -14.52 11.18
N ILE A 102 22.81 -14.37 9.87
CA ILE A 102 21.86 -14.91 8.87
C ILE A 102 21.78 -16.44 8.93
N GLN A 103 22.87 -17.14 9.22
CA GLN A 103 22.86 -18.60 9.39
C GLN A 103 22.01 -19.08 10.57
N LYS A 104 21.77 -18.22 11.57
CA LYS A 104 20.88 -18.54 12.70
C LYS A 104 19.39 -18.35 12.38
N LEU A 105 19.09 -17.58 11.32
CA LEU A 105 17.72 -17.28 10.91
C LEU A 105 17.20 -18.37 9.99
N GLN A 106 15.90 -18.70 10.11
CA GLN A 106 15.27 -19.54 9.10
C GLN A 106 15.11 -18.74 7.80
N PRO A 107 15.54 -19.30 6.65
CA PRO A 107 15.47 -18.59 5.38
C PRO A 107 14.02 -18.45 4.90
N VAL A 108 13.67 -17.27 4.41
CA VAL A 108 12.37 -17.04 3.77
C VAL A 108 12.30 -17.85 2.46
N ASN A 109 11.21 -18.60 2.29
CA ASN A 109 10.97 -19.40 1.10
C ASN A 109 10.90 -18.52 -0.16
N GLN A 110 11.59 -18.90 -1.24
CA GLN A 110 11.64 -18.13 -2.48
C GLN A 110 10.24 -17.85 -3.07
N LEU A 111 9.33 -18.82 -3.03
CA LEU A 111 7.96 -18.64 -3.52
C LEU A 111 7.21 -17.57 -2.71
N VAL A 112 7.44 -17.52 -1.40
CA VAL A 112 6.87 -16.48 -0.52
C VAL A 112 7.45 -15.11 -0.89
N THR A 113 8.79 -15.01 -1.03
CA THR A 113 9.48 -13.79 -1.46
C THR A 113 8.93 -13.26 -2.77
N GLU A 114 8.78 -14.12 -3.79
CA GLU A 114 8.26 -13.73 -5.09
C GLU A 114 6.81 -13.24 -5.01
N ARG A 115 5.94 -13.94 -4.26
CA ARG A 115 4.54 -13.55 -4.13
C ARG A 115 4.38 -12.23 -3.37
N LEU A 116 5.15 -12.01 -2.30
CA LEU A 116 5.14 -10.75 -1.56
C LEU A 116 5.62 -9.59 -2.44
N ALA A 117 6.73 -9.77 -3.17
CA ALA A 117 7.23 -8.78 -4.11
C ALA A 117 6.19 -8.43 -5.19
N ARG A 118 5.50 -9.43 -5.75
CA ARG A 118 4.43 -9.23 -6.74
C ARG A 118 3.27 -8.41 -6.17
N ILE A 119 2.79 -8.71 -4.96
CA ILE A 119 1.73 -7.92 -4.33
C ILE A 119 2.21 -6.48 -4.10
N PHE A 120 3.41 -6.32 -3.55
CA PHE A 120 3.99 -5.00 -3.25
C PHE A 120 4.04 -4.10 -4.48
N VAL A 121 4.64 -4.54 -5.59
CA VAL A 121 4.79 -3.69 -6.78
C VAL A 121 3.45 -3.33 -7.46
N GLN A 122 2.40 -4.13 -7.25
CA GLN A 122 1.04 -3.82 -7.73
C GLN A 122 0.34 -2.72 -6.91
N SER A 123 0.91 -2.30 -5.79
CA SER A 123 0.29 -1.33 -4.87
C SER A 123 0.38 0.13 -5.37
N ALA A 124 1.16 0.39 -6.42
CA ALA A 124 1.33 1.73 -7.00
C ALA A 124 1.52 1.71 -8.53
N HIS A 125 1.65 2.90 -9.12
CA HIS A 125 2.00 3.04 -10.54
C HIS A 125 3.43 2.51 -10.79
N PRO A 126 3.72 1.80 -11.90
CA PRO A 126 5.03 1.19 -12.13
C PRO A 126 6.21 2.18 -12.08
N ILE A 127 6.00 3.43 -12.49
CA ILE A 127 7.02 4.50 -12.42
C ILE A 127 7.53 4.75 -10.99
N VAL A 128 6.65 4.62 -9.99
CA VAL A 128 7.00 4.79 -8.58
C VAL A 128 7.98 3.69 -8.16
N ILE A 129 7.73 2.45 -8.60
CA ILE A 129 8.61 1.31 -8.32
C ILE A 129 9.95 1.46 -9.05
N ARG A 130 9.97 2.02 -10.28
CA ARG A 130 11.22 2.31 -10.99
C ARG A 130 12.09 3.33 -10.25
N TRP A 131 11.50 4.39 -9.73
CA TRP A 131 12.20 5.35 -8.88
C TRP A 131 12.68 4.71 -7.58
N LEU A 132 11.86 3.86 -6.96
CA LEU A 132 12.22 3.14 -5.74
C LEU A 132 13.48 2.28 -5.95
N LEU A 133 13.51 1.53 -7.07
CA LEU A 133 14.66 0.71 -7.46
C LEU A 133 15.90 1.56 -7.79
N HIS A 134 15.70 2.68 -8.49
CA HIS A 134 16.77 3.62 -8.83
C HIS A 134 17.41 4.22 -7.57
N ASP A 135 16.59 4.70 -6.64
CA ASP A 135 17.01 5.32 -5.39
C ASP A 135 17.49 4.29 -4.36
N LYS A 136 17.48 2.99 -4.72
CA LYS A 136 17.92 1.86 -3.89
C LYS A 136 17.24 1.80 -2.52
N VAL A 137 15.98 2.23 -2.47
CA VAL A 137 15.13 2.28 -1.29
C VAL A 137 14.98 0.89 -0.67
N GLN A 138 15.12 0.81 0.65
CA GLN A 138 14.92 -0.44 1.38
C GLN A 138 13.42 -0.69 1.56
N VAL A 139 12.96 -1.91 1.28
CA VAL A 139 11.57 -2.32 1.46
C VAL A 139 11.52 -3.40 2.53
N PHE A 140 10.75 -3.14 3.58
CA PHE A 140 10.53 -4.05 4.69
C PHE A 140 9.09 -4.55 4.64
N ILE A 141 8.90 -5.87 4.65
CA ILE A 141 7.60 -6.53 4.73
C ILE A 141 7.60 -7.44 5.95
N THR A 142 6.65 -7.25 6.86
CA THR A 142 6.50 -8.10 8.06
C THR A 142 5.13 -8.72 8.21
N TYR A 143 5.08 -9.92 8.78
CA TYR A 143 3.83 -10.54 9.22
C TYR A 143 3.38 -10.02 10.60
N SER A 144 4.26 -9.41 11.39
CA SER A 144 3.91 -8.77 12.66
C SER A 144 2.88 -7.66 12.46
N HIS A 145 2.06 -7.44 13.49
CA HIS A 145 1.12 -6.33 13.58
C HIS A 145 1.79 -4.98 13.81
N ASN A 146 3.03 -4.97 14.32
CA ASN A 146 3.74 -3.74 14.65
C ASN A 146 5.03 -3.63 13.84
N ILE A 147 5.13 -2.55 13.06
CA ILE A 147 6.35 -2.20 12.34
C ILE A 147 7.47 -1.82 13.32
N GLY A 148 7.12 -1.34 14.53
CA GLY A 148 8.07 -0.97 15.57
C GLY A 148 9.04 -2.10 15.96
N ASP A 149 8.65 -3.35 15.79
CA ASP A 149 9.51 -4.52 16.05
C ASP A 149 10.60 -4.69 14.97
N MET A 150 10.35 -4.18 13.76
CA MET A 150 11.35 -4.11 12.69
C MET A 150 12.20 -2.84 12.74
N MET A 151 11.82 -1.83 13.53
CA MET A 151 12.50 -0.55 13.56
C MET A 151 13.67 -0.55 14.52
N ASP A 152 14.76 0.12 14.13
CA ASP A 152 15.80 0.47 15.09
C ASP A 152 15.30 1.61 15.99
N ILE A 153 14.82 1.26 17.19
CA ILE A 153 14.36 2.22 18.20
C ILE A 153 15.43 3.26 18.55
N VAL A 154 16.72 2.93 18.45
CA VAL A 154 17.84 3.83 18.78
C VAL A 154 18.03 4.91 17.71
N ASP A 155 17.87 4.56 16.43
CA ASP A 155 17.87 5.54 15.33
C ASP A 155 16.59 6.38 15.35
N TRP A 156 15.45 5.77 15.71
CA TRP A 156 14.16 6.43 15.84
C TRP A 156 14.18 7.53 16.92
N GLN A 157 14.67 7.21 18.12
CA GLN A 157 14.79 8.18 19.23
C GLN A 157 15.77 9.31 18.92
N ARG A 158 16.82 9.04 18.14
CA ARG A 158 17.86 10.04 17.79
C ARG A 158 17.44 10.99 16.66
N SER A 159 16.58 10.54 15.76
CA SER A 159 16.09 11.35 14.64
C SER A 159 15.21 12.53 15.08
N GLY A 160 14.79 12.57 16.35
CA GLY A 160 14.24 13.75 17.06
C GLY A 160 12.98 14.37 16.44
N SER A 161 12.46 13.75 15.39
CA SER A 161 11.34 14.19 14.59
C SER A 161 10.50 12.93 14.36
N ASN A 162 9.18 13.02 14.56
CA ASN A 162 8.20 11.93 14.50
C ASN A 162 8.11 11.25 13.11
N SER A 163 9.04 11.55 12.23
CA SER A 163 9.22 11.14 10.85
C SER A 163 9.71 9.70 10.68
N GLY A 164 9.86 8.94 11.78
CA GLY A 164 10.37 7.58 11.77
C GLY A 164 9.59 6.55 10.93
N MET A 165 8.40 6.85 10.42
CA MET A 165 7.70 5.99 9.45
C MET A 165 7.70 6.54 8.02
N GLN A 166 8.20 7.75 7.81
CA GLN A 166 7.89 8.53 6.62
C GLN A 166 9.17 9.13 6.07
N SER A 167 9.40 8.91 4.78
CA SER A 167 10.49 9.45 3.97
C SER A 167 10.47 11.00 3.92
N THR A 168 10.68 11.67 5.03
CA THR A 168 10.53 13.13 5.19
C THR A 168 11.85 13.86 4.98
N ASP A 169 12.99 13.22 5.24
CA ASP A 169 14.32 13.84 5.11
C ASP A 169 15.00 13.55 3.76
N GLY A 170 14.42 12.65 2.95
CA GLY A 170 14.86 12.30 1.61
C GLY A 170 16.23 11.60 1.51
N LYS A 171 16.94 11.40 2.62
CA LYS A 171 18.32 10.89 2.62
C LYS A 171 18.42 9.40 2.93
N ASN A 172 17.49 8.87 3.74
CA ASN A 172 17.40 7.45 4.06
C ASN A 172 15.95 6.97 3.92
N VAL A 173 15.51 6.79 2.68
CA VAL A 173 14.14 6.37 2.41
C VAL A 173 14.04 4.85 2.57
N ALA A 174 13.19 4.42 3.50
CA ALA A 174 12.75 3.05 3.65
C ALA A 174 11.22 3.00 3.59
N VAL A 175 10.69 1.90 3.07
CA VAL A 175 9.26 1.60 3.01
C VAL A 175 8.98 0.43 3.94
N PHE A 176 8.05 0.60 4.87
CA PHE A 176 7.68 -0.42 5.84
C PHE A 176 6.24 -0.85 5.65
N VAL A 177 6.02 -2.16 5.50
CA VAL A 177 4.70 -2.73 5.24
C VAL A 177 4.44 -3.87 6.21
N SER A 178 3.44 -3.68 7.08
CA SER A 178 2.92 -4.75 7.93
C SER A 178 1.73 -5.43 7.28
N CYS A 179 1.76 -6.76 7.21
CA CYS A 179 0.64 -7.59 6.82
C CYS A 179 -0.27 -7.87 8.03
N GLY A 180 0.29 -7.93 9.24
CA GLY A 180 -0.41 -8.30 10.47
C GLY A 180 -1.13 -9.64 10.34
N GLY A 181 -0.39 -10.66 9.89
CA GLY A 181 -0.84 -12.00 9.54
C GLY A 181 -0.11 -12.54 8.31
N ASN A 182 -0.19 -13.85 8.09
CA ASN A 182 0.33 -14.54 6.92
C ASN A 182 -0.63 -14.38 5.72
N PRO A 183 -0.24 -13.65 4.65
CA PRO A 183 -1.08 -13.41 3.49
C PRO A 183 -1.48 -14.69 2.73
N PHE A 184 -0.73 -15.78 2.87
CA PHE A 184 -0.91 -17.01 2.11
C PHE A 184 -1.58 -18.15 2.88
N ALA A 185 -1.96 -17.91 4.13
CA ALA A 185 -2.73 -18.83 4.96
C ALA A 185 -4.24 -18.76 4.63
N GLU A 186 -5.03 -19.66 5.21
CA GLU A 186 -6.49 -19.58 5.11
C GLU A 186 -7.05 -18.43 5.96
N ASN A 187 -8.19 -17.88 5.56
CA ASN A 187 -8.89 -16.89 6.38
C ASN A 187 -9.34 -17.52 7.70
N ASP A 188 -9.27 -16.77 8.79
CA ASP A 188 -9.92 -17.15 10.05
C ASP A 188 -11.44 -17.34 9.81
N LYS A 189 -11.98 -18.49 10.25
CA LYS A 189 -13.40 -18.83 10.10
C LYS A 189 -14.31 -17.94 10.95
N ASN A 190 -13.82 -17.47 12.09
CA ASN A 190 -14.54 -16.66 13.06
C ASN A 190 -14.30 -15.16 12.84
N HIS A 191 -13.10 -14.78 12.39
CA HIS A 191 -12.72 -13.37 12.17
C HIS A 191 -12.11 -13.15 10.78
N PRO A 192 -12.87 -13.34 9.69
CA PRO A 192 -12.35 -13.32 8.32
C PRO A 192 -11.85 -11.94 7.84
N THR A 193 -12.06 -10.89 8.62
CA THR A 193 -11.65 -9.51 8.33
C THR A 193 -10.34 -9.10 9.01
N TYR A 194 -9.71 -9.99 9.77
CA TYR A 194 -8.46 -9.73 10.49
C TYR A 194 -7.51 -10.94 10.42
N GLY A 195 -6.22 -10.69 10.64
CA GLY A 195 -5.19 -11.73 10.69
C GLY A 195 -4.85 -12.28 9.32
N ASP A 196 -4.76 -13.60 9.24
CA ASP A 196 -4.27 -14.36 8.10
C ASP A 196 -5.16 -14.30 6.84
N GLY A 197 -4.58 -14.72 5.72
CA GLY A 197 -5.28 -14.87 4.44
C GLY A 197 -5.63 -13.54 3.79
N TRP A 198 -6.88 -13.39 3.36
CA TRP A 198 -7.33 -12.22 2.58
C TRP A 198 -7.13 -10.89 3.32
N ALA A 199 -7.35 -10.86 4.63
CA ALA A 199 -7.17 -9.64 5.42
C ALA A 199 -5.71 -9.18 5.43
N ALA A 200 -4.75 -10.10 5.60
CA ALA A 200 -3.33 -9.80 5.52
C ALA A 200 -2.88 -9.35 4.11
N VAL A 201 -3.39 -9.98 3.05
CA VAL A 201 -3.11 -9.55 1.65
C VAL A 201 -3.62 -8.14 1.40
N ALA A 202 -4.85 -7.86 1.83
CA ALA A 202 -5.45 -6.54 1.69
C ALA A 202 -4.67 -5.50 2.49
N ARG A 203 -4.30 -5.80 3.74
CA ARG A 203 -3.51 -4.89 4.57
C ARG A 203 -2.15 -4.58 3.94
N LEU A 204 -1.44 -5.60 3.43
CA LEU A 204 -0.17 -5.43 2.71
C LEU A 204 -0.34 -4.41 1.58
N GLN A 205 -1.31 -4.62 0.68
CA GLN A 205 -1.47 -3.77 -0.50
C GLN A 205 -1.97 -2.35 -0.15
N ILE A 206 -2.80 -2.21 0.88
CA ILE A 206 -3.30 -0.92 1.37
C ILE A 206 -2.17 -0.11 2.01
N ILE A 207 -1.39 -0.71 2.94
CA ILE A 207 -0.27 -0.03 3.59
C ILE A 207 0.84 0.28 2.58
N ALA A 208 1.22 -0.69 1.74
CA ALA A 208 2.19 -0.44 0.66
C ALA A 208 1.74 0.69 -0.27
N GLY A 209 0.43 0.76 -0.59
CA GLY A 209 -0.13 1.84 -1.39
C GLY A 209 0.11 3.22 -0.75
N GLN A 210 -0.08 3.34 0.57
CA GLN A 210 0.18 4.59 1.31
C GLN A 210 1.67 4.95 1.30
N GLU A 211 2.53 4.02 1.68
CA GLU A 211 3.99 4.27 1.76
C GLU A 211 4.59 4.64 0.40
N LEU A 212 4.14 3.97 -0.66
CA LEU A 212 4.52 4.32 -2.03
C LEU A 212 3.94 5.65 -2.47
N GLY A 213 2.79 6.07 -1.94
CA GLY A 213 2.23 7.41 -2.11
C GLY A 213 3.12 8.48 -1.49
N HIS A 214 3.61 8.26 -0.27
CA HIS A 214 4.59 9.13 0.40
C HIS A 214 5.89 9.26 -0.40
N PHE A 215 6.40 8.14 -0.93
CA PHE A 215 7.58 8.14 -1.77
C PHE A 215 7.36 8.86 -3.11
N ALA A 216 6.19 8.68 -3.72
CA ALA A 216 5.82 9.33 -4.98
C ALA A 216 5.68 10.86 -4.83
N ASP A 217 5.26 11.34 -3.67
CA ASP A 217 5.11 12.77 -3.35
C ASP A 217 6.44 13.54 -3.39
N ILE A 218 7.59 12.87 -3.35
CA ILE A 218 8.91 13.51 -3.42
C ILE A 218 9.16 14.09 -4.83
N LYS A 219 9.32 15.41 -4.92
CA LYS A 219 9.74 16.11 -6.14
C LYS A 219 11.22 15.92 -6.38
N ARG A 220 11.55 15.64 -7.63
CA ARG A 220 12.93 15.46 -8.12
C ARG A 220 13.25 16.48 -9.21
N ASP A 221 14.52 16.85 -9.33
CA ASP A 221 15.02 17.61 -10.48
C ASP A 221 15.38 16.68 -11.65
N ALA A 222 15.84 17.26 -12.77
CA ALA A 222 16.22 16.51 -13.98
C ALA A 222 17.39 15.53 -13.76
N SER A 223 18.18 15.70 -12.69
CA SER A 223 19.27 14.80 -12.29
C SER A 223 18.82 13.72 -11.29
N GLY A 224 17.53 13.70 -10.93
CA GLY A 224 16.98 12.77 -9.94
C GLY A 224 17.20 13.18 -8.49
N ARG A 225 17.79 14.36 -8.22
CA ARG A 225 17.98 14.85 -6.85
C ARG A 225 16.65 15.28 -6.27
N GLN A 226 16.40 14.92 -5.02
CA GLN A 226 15.19 15.31 -4.30
C GLN A 226 15.27 16.78 -3.91
N ILE A 227 14.22 17.55 -4.23
CA ILE A 227 14.22 19.02 -4.06
C ILE A 227 13.07 19.53 -3.21
N SER A 228 11.95 18.81 -3.14
CA SER A 228 10.74 19.24 -2.41
C SER A 228 9.70 18.11 -2.36
N ARG A 229 8.46 18.43 -2.01
CA ARG A 229 7.28 17.55 -2.14
C ARG A 229 6.23 18.16 -3.07
N HIS A 230 5.34 17.34 -3.61
CA HIS A 230 4.19 17.82 -4.36
C HIS A 230 3.17 18.47 -3.42
N SER A 231 2.92 17.84 -2.29
CA SER A 231 1.98 18.26 -1.25
C SER A 231 2.45 19.42 -0.37
N ALA A 232 3.76 19.63 -0.22
CA ALA A 232 4.34 20.59 0.73
C ALA A 232 5.75 21.05 0.34
N ASN A 233 6.30 22.00 1.10
CA ASN A 233 7.74 22.26 1.08
C ASN A 233 8.53 21.10 1.69
N PHE A 234 9.86 21.06 1.45
CA PHE A 234 10.71 19.93 1.85
C PHE A 234 10.70 19.68 3.37
N PHE A 235 10.61 20.73 4.19
CA PHE A 235 10.57 20.64 5.65
C PHE A 235 9.20 20.26 6.22
N GLY A 236 8.17 20.11 5.39
CA GLY A 236 6.81 19.81 5.85
C GLY A 236 6.20 20.90 6.74
N THR A 237 6.66 22.14 6.62
CA THR A 237 6.17 23.27 7.42
C THR A 237 5.08 24.08 6.72
N LYS A 238 4.99 23.98 5.39
CA LYS A 238 3.98 24.69 4.60
C LYS A 238 3.45 23.82 3.47
N ALA A 239 2.13 23.63 3.45
CA ALA A 239 1.42 22.93 2.40
C ALA A 239 1.48 23.68 1.07
N THR A 240 1.50 22.94 -0.03
CA THR A 240 1.26 23.49 -1.36
C THR A 240 -0.19 24.00 -1.43
N PRO A 241 -0.44 25.28 -1.76
CA PRO A 241 -1.76 25.89 -1.60
C PRO A 241 -2.91 25.16 -2.31
N HIS A 242 -2.72 24.72 -3.56
CA HIS A 242 -3.78 24.03 -4.30
C HIS A 242 -4.05 22.62 -3.75
N VAL A 243 -3.04 21.90 -3.27
CA VAL A 243 -3.20 20.58 -2.64
C VAL A 243 -4.04 20.68 -1.36
N ARG A 244 -3.79 21.73 -0.56
CA ARG A 244 -4.59 22.03 0.62
C ARG A 244 -6.06 22.29 0.27
N GLN A 245 -6.29 23.13 -0.74
CA GLN A 245 -7.64 23.46 -1.20
C GLN A 245 -8.36 22.22 -1.74
N ASP A 246 -7.71 21.45 -2.61
CA ASP A 246 -8.25 20.22 -3.20
C ASP A 246 -8.64 19.19 -2.12
N ARG A 247 -7.86 19.05 -1.05
CA ARG A 247 -8.20 18.19 0.09
C ARG A 247 -9.48 18.66 0.81
N ILE A 248 -9.62 19.96 1.06
CA ILE A 248 -10.82 20.53 1.69
C ILE A 248 -12.04 20.31 0.79
N ASP A 249 -11.90 20.55 -0.50
CA ASP A 249 -12.97 20.36 -1.48
C ASP A 249 -13.39 18.89 -1.60
N ASP A 250 -12.45 17.96 -1.48
CA ASP A 250 -12.71 16.51 -1.45
C ASP A 250 -13.50 16.07 -0.22
N ILE A 251 -13.23 16.67 0.95
CA ILE A 251 -14.02 16.42 2.18
C ILE A 251 -15.46 16.89 1.96
N ILE A 252 -15.64 18.11 1.45
CA ILE A 252 -16.95 18.69 1.13
C ILE A 252 -17.67 17.83 0.06
N ASN A 253 -16.95 17.35 -0.94
CA ASN A 253 -17.49 16.48 -1.98
C ASN A 253 -17.99 15.16 -1.41
N CYS A 254 -17.22 14.51 -0.52
CA CYS A 254 -17.66 13.29 0.16
C CYS A 254 -18.98 13.50 0.92
N ASP A 255 -19.12 14.63 1.63
CA ASP A 255 -20.36 14.95 2.36
C ASP A 255 -21.55 15.19 1.42
N LYS A 256 -21.34 15.98 0.36
CA LYS A 256 -22.36 16.22 -0.67
C LYS A 256 -22.79 14.93 -1.36
N LEU A 257 -21.83 14.06 -1.69
CA LEU A 257 -22.09 12.78 -2.33
C LEU A 257 -22.89 11.86 -1.41
N LEU A 258 -22.50 11.74 -0.14
CA LEU A 258 -23.25 10.95 0.84
C LEU A 258 -24.69 11.45 1.00
N ALA A 259 -24.86 12.76 1.18
CA ALA A 259 -26.19 13.39 1.28
C ALA A 259 -27.03 13.12 0.02
N THR A 260 -26.42 13.24 -1.16
CA THR A 260 -27.07 12.94 -2.44
C THR A 260 -27.51 11.49 -2.51
N LEU A 261 -26.62 10.54 -2.20
CA LEU A 261 -26.93 9.10 -2.24
C LEU A 261 -28.04 8.73 -1.25
N LEU A 262 -28.01 9.28 -0.04
CA LEU A 262 -29.06 9.10 0.96
C LEU A 262 -30.42 9.62 0.45
N SER A 263 -30.43 10.80 -0.18
CA SER A 263 -31.66 11.42 -0.68
C SER A 263 -32.31 10.66 -1.85
N ILE A 264 -31.52 9.99 -2.71
CA ILE A 264 -32.03 9.26 -3.89
C ILE A 264 -32.45 7.81 -3.57
N GLY A 265 -32.50 7.43 -2.29
CA GLY A 265 -33.06 6.15 -1.84
C GLY A 265 -32.08 5.21 -1.12
N MET A 266 -30.80 5.58 -0.95
CA MET A 266 -29.86 4.74 -0.20
C MET A 266 -30.25 4.60 1.27
N ARG A 267 -30.86 5.63 1.88
CA ARG A 267 -31.26 5.62 3.29
C ARG A 267 -32.22 4.46 3.60
N GLN A 268 -33.23 4.26 2.76
CA GLN A 268 -34.24 3.22 2.93
C GLN A 268 -33.62 1.84 2.69
N MET A 269 -32.72 1.72 1.71
CA MET A 269 -31.96 0.49 1.49
C MET A 269 -31.15 0.10 2.74
N ILE A 270 -30.41 1.05 3.34
CA ILE A 270 -29.63 0.83 4.56
C ILE A 270 -30.50 0.33 5.71
N ILE A 271 -31.68 0.93 5.95
CA ILE A 271 -32.59 0.51 7.03
C ILE A 271 -32.95 -0.98 6.93
N TYR A 272 -33.23 -1.47 5.71
CA TYR A 272 -33.54 -2.89 5.51
C TYR A 272 -32.29 -3.77 5.57
N GLU A 273 -31.15 -3.31 5.06
CA GLU A 273 -29.87 -4.02 5.19
C GLU A 273 -29.47 -4.22 6.65
N GLU A 274 -29.60 -3.20 7.50
CA GLU A 274 -29.33 -3.29 8.95
C GLU A 274 -30.25 -4.31 9.63
N LYS A 275 -31.55 -4.32 9.29
CA LYS A 275 -32.49 -5.35 9.77
C LYS A 275 -32.08 -6.75 9.33
N ILE A 276 -31.74 -6.94 8.05
CA ILE A 276 -31.32 -8.25 7.52
C ILE A 276 -30.02 -8.71 8.19
N LYS A 277 -29.04 -7.81 8.37
CA LYS A 277 -27.77 -8.11 9.07
C LYS A 277 -28.04 -8.53 10.51
N PHE A 278 -28.93 -7.82 11.22
CA PHE A 278 -29.38 -8.20 12.56
C PHE A 278 -30.05 -9.57 12.60
N TYR A 279 -30.98 -9.86 11.68
CA TYR A 279 -31.66 -11.16 11.62
C TYR A 279 -30.68 -12.31 11.35
N ASN A 280 -29.75 -12.13 10.42
CA ASN A 280 -28.73 -13.13 10.10
C ASN A 280 -27.82 -13.39 11.32
N LYS A 281 -27.37 -12.32 12.00
CA LYS A 281 -26.52 -12.43 13.20
C LYS A 281 -27.20 -13.21 14.33
N ASN A 282 -28.50 -12.99 14.52
CA ASN A 282 -29.28 -13.63 15.59
C ASN A 282 -29.98 -14.93 15.14
N LYS A 283 -29.69 -15.43 13.93
CA LYS A 283 -30.32 -16.65 13.36
C LYS A 283 -31.86 -16.60 13.39
N ILE A 284 -32.44 -15.42 13.19
CA ILE A 284 -33.89 -15.21 13.17
C ILE A 284 -34.43 -15.66 11.80
N HIS A 285 -35.54 -16.40 11.81
CA HIS A 285 -36.21 -16.92 10.63
C HIS A 285 -37.68 -16.51 10.56
N GLY A 286 -38.29 -16.63 9.38
CA GLY A 286 -39.73 -16.44 9.17
C GLY A 286 -40.10 -15.29 8.23
N ILE A 287 -41.41 -15.07 8.09
CA ILE A 287 -42.02 -14.16 7.12
C ILE A 287 -41.46 -12.73 7.21
N ARG A 288 -41.19 -12.23 8.43
CA ARG A 288 -40.61 -10.89 8.63
C ARG A 288 -39.23 -10.72 7.97
N VAL A 289 -38.41 -11.77 7.96
CA VAL A 289 -37.09 -11.75 7.32
C VAL A 289 -37.24 -11.72 5.80
N TYR A 290 -38.15 -12.52 5.25
CA TYR A 290 -38.46 -12.51 3.82
C TYR A 290 -38.99 -11.16 3.35
N TRP A 291 -39.89 -10.53 4.12
CA TRP A 291 -40.37 -9.18 3.83
C TRP A 291 -39.25 -8.14 3.85
N ALA A 292 -38.36 -8.19 4.84
CA ALA A 292 -37.21 -7.28 4.89
C ALA A 292 -36.28 -7.46 3.67
N LYS A 293 -36.01 -8.71 3.25
CA LYS A 293 -35.24 -9.02 2.03
C LYS A 293 -35.90 -8.49 0.77
N LEU A 294 -37.21 -8.69 0.62
CA LEU A 294 -37.98 -8.21 -0.53
C LEU A 294 -37.97 -6.68 -0.62
N LEU A 295 -38.26 -5.99 0.49
CA LEU A 295 -38.23 -4.53 0.54
C LEU A 295 -36.83 -3.97 0.29
N GLY A 296 -35.80 -4.59 0.87
CA GLY A 296 -34.39 -4.26 0.59
C GLY A 296 -34.06 -4.36 -0.90
N LEU A 297 -34.52 -5.43 -1.58
CA LEU A 297 -34.33 -5.62 -3.01
C LEU A 297 -35.07 -4.56 -3.86
N ILE A 298 -36.32 -4.23 -3.50
CA ILE A 298 -37.09 -3.17 -4.16
C ILE A 298 -36.36 -1.82 -4.05
N HIS A 299 -35.90 -1.47 -2.85
CA HIS A 299 -35.16 -0.22 -2.63
C HIS A 299 -33.82 -0.20 -3.34
N LYS A 300 -33.11 -1.33 -3.40
CA LYS A 300 -31.86 -1.48 -4.18
C LYS A 300 -32.09 -1.20 -5.66
N GLN A 301 -33.15 -1.73 -6.26
CA GLN A 301 -33.48 -1.49 -7.67
C GLN A 301 -33.85 -0.02 -7.94
N LYS A 302 -34.69 0.58 -7.08
CA LYS A 302 -35.04 2.02 -7.18
C LYS A 302 -33.81 2.92 -7.05
N PHE A 303 -32.90 2.58 -6.13
CA PHE A 303 -31.64 3.29 -5.94
C PHE A 303 -30.75 3.18 -7.18
N LEU A 304 -30.52 1.97 -7.71
CA LEU A 304 -29.71 1.74 -8.93
C LEU A 304 -30.26 2.50 -10.14
N PHE A 305 -31.58 2.54 -10.31
CA PHE A 305 -32.22 3.31 -11.37
C PHE A 305 -31.94 4.82 -11.23
N SER A 306 -32.07 5.35 -10.02
CA SER A 306 -31.83 6.77 -9.71
C SER A 306 -30.36 7.17 -9.89
N VAL A 307 -29.45 6.30 -9.45
CA VAL A 307 -27.99 6.44 -9.62
C VAL A 307 -27.61 6.49 -11.10
N ASN A 308 -28.17 5.60 -11.92
CA ASN A 308 -27.93 5.59 -13.37
C ASN A 308 -28.38 6.89 -14.03
N ARG A 309 -29.56 7.42 -13.65
CA ARG A 309 -30.06 8.71 -14.14
C ARG A 309 -29.16 9.90 -13.76
N LYS A 310 -28.50 9.84 -12.60
CA LYS A 310 -27.56 10.87 -12.14
C LYS A 310 -26.11 10.67 -12.63
N GLY A 311 -25.84 9.66 -13.45
CA GLY A 311 -24.49 9.42 -13.99
C GLY A 311 -23.45 8.96 -12.97
N LEU A 312 -23.88 8.45 -11.80
CA LEU A 312 -22.98 8.00 -10.73
C LEU A 312 -22.43 6.59 -11.02
N LEU A 313 -21.63 6.47 -12.08
CA LEU A 313 -21.19 5.19 -12.65
C LEU A 313 -20.41 4.30 -11.68
N PHE A 314 -19.63 4.90 -10.77
CA PHE A 314 -18.82 4.14 -9.82
C PHE A 314 -19.67 3.25 -8.90
N ILE A 315 -20.93 3.61 -8.65
CA ILE A 315 -21.85 2.85 -7.79
C ILE A 315 -22.15 1.45 -8.35
N LYS A 316 -22.08 1.27 -9.68
CA LYS A 316 -22.35 -0.02 -10.34
C LYS A 316 -21.48 -1.15 -9.80
N ARG A 317 -20.26 -0.84 -9.32
CA ARG A 317 -19.36 -1.84 -8.71
C ARG A 317 -19.98 -2.53 -7.49
N PHE A 318 -20.77 -1.79 -6.71
CA PHE A 318 -21.33 -2.26 -5.46
C PHE A 318 -22.65 -3.02 -5.67
N ALA A 319 -23.15 -3.09 -6.90
CA ALA A 319 -24.43 -3.71 -7.21
C ALA A 319 -24.49 -5.20 -6.81
N ARG A 320 -23.34 -5.88 -6.74
CA ARG A 320 -23.23 -7.29 -6.34
C ARG A 320 -22.99 -7.49 -4.84
N GLU A 321 -22.75 -6.42 -4.09
CA GLU A 321 -22.52 -6.52 -2.65
C GLU A 321 -23.83 -6.91 -1.93
N GLN A 322 -23.68 -7.76 -0.91
CA GLN A 322 -24.81 -8.24 -0.10
C GLN A 322 -25.50 -7.09 0.63
N TYR A 323 -24.71 -6.17 1.20
CA TYR A 323 -25.17 -4.96 1.87
C TYR A 323 -24.61 -3.74 1.13
N MET A 324 -25.20 -3.44 -0.03
CA MET A 324 -24.72 -2.41 -0.95
C MET A 324 -24.73 -1.01 -0.31
N GLY A 325 -25.81 -0.65 0.39
CA GLY A 325 -25.93 0.65 1.05
C GLY A 325 -24.94 0.84 2.18
N LEU A 326 -24.81 -0.18 3.05
CA LEU A 326 -23.82 -0.19 4.12
C LEU A 326 -22.40 -0.10 3.59
N MET A 327 -22.07 -0.84 2.53
CA MET A 327 -20.76 -0.80 1.89
C MET A 327 -20.44 0.59 1.30
N ILE A 328 -21.40 1.21 0.60
CA ILE A 328 -21.20 2.56 0.04
C ILE A 328 -21.02 3.60 1.15
N ARG A 329 -21.84 3.54 2.21
CA ARG A 329 -21.70 4.45 3.37
C ARG A 329 -20.31 4.33 3.98
N ALA A 330 -19.89 3.10 4.26
CA ALA A 330 -18.60 2.83 4.87
C ALA A 330 -17.42 3.23 3.96
N MET A 331 -17.56 3.07 2.64
CA MET A 331 -16.56 3.56 1.69
C MET A 331 -16.42 5.08 1.78
N ILE A 332 -17.52 5.85 1.81
CA ILE A 332 -17.43 7.32 1.88
C ILE A 332 -16.87 7.77 3.23
N GLU A 333 -17.29 7.12 4.33
CA GLU A 333 -16.76 7.40 5.67
C GLU A 333 -15.26 7.09 5.77
N ASP A 334 -14.82 6.01 5.13
CA ASP A 334 -13.42 5.65 5.02
C ASP A 334 -12.62 6.67 4.19
N MET A 335 -13.15 7.15 3.05
CA MET A 335 -12.52 8.23 2.28
C MET A 335 -12.35 9.49 3.12
N LYS A 336 -13.39 9.91 3.86
CA LYS A 336 -13.33 11.07 4.76
C LYS A 336 -12.28 10.91 5.84
N PHE A 337 -12.20 9.74 6.47
CA PHE A 337 -11.18 9.45 7.48
C PHE A 337 -9.76 9.60 6.92
N ASN A 338 -9.54 9.18 5.67
CA ASN A 338 -8.23 9.27 5.02
C ASN A 338 -7.90 10.69 4.51
N LEU A 339 -8.90 11.54 4.28
CA LEU A 339 -8.73 12.96 3.93
C LEU A 339 -8.43 13.85 5.15
N ALA A 340 -8.83 13.42 6.36
CA ALA A 340 -8.61 14.12 7.62
C ALA A 340 -7.92 13.19 8.63
N PRO A 341 -6.64 12.83 8.38
CA PRO A 341 -5.92 11.91 9.24
C PRO A 341 -5.70 12.53 10.63
N VAL A 342 -6.14 11.82 11.66
CA VAL A 342 -5.96 12.22 13.06
C VAL A 342 -5.11 11.17 13.76
N ALA A 343 -3.92 11.56 14.23
CA ALA A 343 -3.08 10.74 15.09
C ALA A 343 -2.30 11.64 16.05
N ASP A 344 -2.01 11.15 17.25
CA ASP A 344 -1.27 11.94 18.26
C ASP A 344 0.12 12.36 17.76
N VAL A 345 0.74 11.54 16.91
CA VAL A 345 2.05 11.83 16.29
C VAL A 345 2.00 13.01 15.31
N TYR A 346 0.82 13.39 14.81
CA TYR A 346 0.62 14.52 13.90
C TYR A 346 0.33 15.83 14.64
N LYS A 347 0.08 15.77 15.96
CA LYS A 347 -0.16 16.97 16.74
C LYS A 347 1.09 17.82 16.84
N ASN A 348 0.95 19.12 16.63
CA ASN A 348 2.02 20.09 16.68
C ASN A 348 1.51 21.39 17.31
N SER A 349 2.39 22.09 18.02
CA SER A 349 2.04 23.41 18.58
C SER A 349 1.70 24.44 17.50
N ASN A 350 2.19 24.26 16.27
CA ASN A 350 1.86 25.10 15.13
C ASN A 350 0.78 24.46 14.23
N PRO A 351 -0.43 25.03 14.15
CA PRO A 351 -1.52 24.53 13.31
C PRO A 351 -1.20 24.48 11.81
N GLU A 352 -0.30 25.33 11.30
CA GLU A 352 0.11 25.30 9.90
C GLU A 352 0.92 24.04 9.58
N ILE A 353 1.72 23.55 10.54
CA ILE A 353 2.48 22.31 10.40
C ILE A 353 1.54 21.11 10.46
N GLU A 354 0.58 21.09 11.38
CA GLU A 354 -0.45 20.03 11.44
C GLU A 354 -1.22 19.94 10.11
N GLU A 355 -1.64 21.09 9.57
CA GLU A 355 -2.34 21.17 8.29
C GLU A 355 -1.48 20.66 7.14
N THR A 356 -0.18 20.95 7.17
CA THR A 356 0.79 20.49 6.17
C THR A 356 0.99 18.98 6.24
N ILE A 357 1.13 18.42 7.44
CA ILE A 357 1.19 16.97 7.65
C ILE A 357 -0.07 16.30 7.10
N ALA A 358 -1.24 16.85 7.40
CA ALA A 358 -2.49 16.30 6.89
C ALA A 358 -2.61 16.36 5.36
N CYS A 359 -2.01 17.37 4.69
CA CYS A 359 -1.93 17.41 3.22
C CYS A 359 -0.99 16.33 2.66
N ILE A 360 0.18 16.15 3.28
CA ILE A 360 1.16 15.11 2.90
C ILE A 360 0.50 13.73 3.02
N GLU A 361 -0.12 13.43 4.17
CA GLU A 361 -0.83 12.17 4.39
C GLU A 361 -1.96 11.97 3.40
N ALA A 362 -2.87 12.94 3.24
CA ALA A 362 -4.05 12.78 2.40
C ALA A 362 -3.68 12.49 0.93
N LEU A 363 -2.63 13.13 0.41
CA LEU A 363 -2.14 12.84 -0.95
C LEU A 363 -1.56 11.41 -1.05
N ALA A 364 -0.80 10.97 -0.04
CA ALA A 364 -0.28 9.60 0.02
C ALA A 364 -1.39 8.54 0.13
N ARG A 365 -2.55 8.88 0.67
CA ARG A 365 -3.73 7.98 0.72
C ARG A 365 -4.38 7.75 -0.65
N VAL A 366 -4.14 8.58 -1.67
CA VAL A 366 -4.77 8.40 -2.99
C VAL A 366 -4.49 7.01 -3.61
N PRO A 367 -3.23 6.56 -3.80
CA PRO A 367 -2.94 5.22 -4.30
C PRO A 367 -3.50 4.10 -3.40
N GLN A 368 -3.48 4.27 -2.07
CA GLN A 368 -4.13 3.36 -1.13
C GLN A 368 -5.63 3.20 -1.43
N GLN A 369 -6.35 4.32 -1.57
CA GLN A 369 -7.79 4.29 -1.85
C GLN A 369 -8.10 3.70 -3.23
N VAL A 370 -7.21 3.87 -4.20
CA VAL A 370 -7.34 3.23 -5.51
C VAL A 370 -7.18 1.71 -5.43
N MET A 371 -6.26 1.19 -4.62
CA MET A 371 -6.13 -0.26 -4.39
C MET A 371 -7.36 -0.83 -3.69
N LYS A 372 -7.90 -0.09 -2.73
CA LYS A 372 -9.02 -0.50 -1.89
C LYS A 372 -10.38 -0.41 -2.60
N TRP A 373 -10.67 0.73 -3.20
CA TRP A 373 -11.98 1.08 -3.75
C TRP A 373 -12.00 1.31 -5.25
N GLY A 374 -10.85 1.23 -5.93
CA GLY A 374 -10.74 1.33 -7.39
C GLY A 374 -10.72 2.76 -7.92
N TYR A 375 -10.08 2.94 -9.07
CA TYR A 375 -9.85 4.24 -9.72
C TYR A 375 -11.10 5.11 -9.86
N LEU A 376 -12.21 4.54 -10.36
CA LEU A 376 -13.44 5.31 -10.60
C LEU A 376 -14.09 5.80 -9.31
N THR A 377 -14.02 5.02 -8.24
CA THR A 377 -14.57 5.41 -6.95
C THR A 377 -13.74 6.53 -6.36
N THR A 378 -12.41 6.35 -6.29
CA THR A 378 -11.50 7.37 -5.75
C THR A 378 -11.57 8.67 -6.53
N MET A 379 -11.67 8.61 -7.86
CA MET A 379 -11.84 9.81 -8.70
C MET A 379 -13.15 10.55 -8.42
N ALA A 380 -14.22 9.82 -8.06
CA ALA A 380 -15.53 10.42 -7.78
C ALA A 380 -15.61 10.99 -6.35
N THR A 381 -14.88 10.43 -5.39
CA THR A 381 -14.90 10.85 -3.98
C THR A 381 -13.80 11.86 -3.64
N MET A 382 -12.58 11.62 -4.11
CA MET A 382 -11.37 12.44 -3.88
C MET A 382 -10.92 13.10 -5.19
N GLN A 383 -11.81 13.85 -5.84
CA GLN A 383 -11.58 14.40 -7.18
C GLN A 383 -10.32 15.27 -7.27
N GLY A 384 -10.12 16.16 -6.31
CA GLY A 384 -9.00 17.10 -6.27
C GLY A 384 -7.67 16.36 -6.10
N LEU A 385 -7.51 15.60 -5.00
CA LEU A 385 -6.26 14.89 -4.73
C LEU A 385 -6.00 13.76 -5.74
N TYR A 386 -7.03 13.12 -6.28
CA TYR A 386 -6.86 12.18 -7.39
C TYR A 386 -6.26 12.86 -8.63
N LYS A 387 -6.73 14.07 -8.95
CA LYS A 387 -6.19 14.87 -10.05
C LYS A 387 -4.74 15.26 -9.78
N VAL A 388 -4.42 15.75 -8.58
CA VAL A 388 -3.02 16.06 -8.18
C VAL A 388 -2.13 14.83 -8.37
N TYR A 389 -2.53 13.67 -7.84
CA TYR A 389 -1.72 12.47 -7.93
C TYR A 389 -1.51 11.99 -9.38
N TYR A 390 -2.58 11.81 -10.16
CA TYR A 390 -2.48 11.22 -11.49
C TYR A 390 -2.14 12.20 -12.62
N SER A 391 -2.34 13.52 -12.41
CA SER A 391 -2.10 14.55 -13.43
C SER A 391 -0.86 15.41 -13.13
N GLU A 392 -0.35 15.40 -11.90
CA GLU A 392 0.84 16.17 -11.52
C GLU A 392 1.96 15.26 -11.01
N VAL A 393 1.70 14.44 -9.99
CA VAL A 393 2.73 13.59 -9.35
C VAL A 393 3.26 12.54 -10.33
N ILE A 394 2.37 11.69 -10.87
CA ILE A 394 2.78 10.62 -11.80
C ILE A 394 3.45 11.18 -13.06
N PRO A 395 2.91 12.21 -13.75
CA PRO A 395 3.58 12.81 -14.89
C PRO A 395 4.94 13.42 -14.55
N SER A 396 5.07 14.11 -13.41
CA SER A 396 6.35 14.64 -12.92
C SER A 396 7.40 13.52 -12.75
N LEU A 397 7.03 12.40 -12.13
CA LEU A 397 7.91 11.24 -11.98
C LEU A 397 8.33 10.65 -13.34
N ILE A 398 7.40 10.58 -14.31
CA ILE A 398 7.69 10.09 -15.65
C ILE A 398 8.67 11.03 -16.36
N SER A 399 8.38 12.33 -16.40
CA SER A 399 9.22 13.32 -17.07
C SER A 399 10.64 13.35 -16.48
N ASN A 400 10.77 13.38 -15.16
CA ASN A 400 12.08 13.36 -14.51
C ASN A 400 12.84 12.06 -14.76
N TYR A 401 12.14 10.92 -14.80
CA TYR A 401 12.78 9.63 -15.08
C TYR A 401 13.32 9.60 -16.51
N VAL A 402 12.56 10.11 -17.48
CA VAL A 402 12.98 10.22 -18.89
C VAL A 402 14.18 11.17 -19.03
N LEU A 403 14.17 12.32 -18.36
CA LEU A 403 15.30 13.27 -18.39
C LEU A 403 16.58 12.67 -17.81
N MET A 404 16.47 12.00 -16.67
CA MET A 404 17.61 11.40 -15.97
C MET A 404 18.20 10.21 -16.73
N THR A 405 17.34 9.31 -17.22
CA THR A 405 17.78 8.06 -17.89
C THR A 405 18.02 8.24 -19.38
N LYS A 406 17.55 9.35 -19.98
CA LYS A 406 17.50 9.60 -21.42
C LYS A 406 16.71 8.52 -22.20
N GLN A 407 15.86 7.76 -21.51
CA GLN A 407 15.02 6.72 -22.10
C GLN A 407 13.55 7.11 -22.01
N SER A 408 12.83 7.05 -23.13
CA SER A 408 11.38 7.30 -23.12
C SER A 408 10.65 6.25 -22.28
N TYR A 409 9.71 6.69 -21.45
CA TYR A 409 8.88 5.79 -20.65
C TYR A 409 7.44 5.78 -21.14
N LYS A 410 6.93 4.60 -21.48
CA LYS A 410 5.51 4.35 -21.71
C LYS A 410 5.10 3.10 -20.96
N ARG A 411 4.03 3.20 -20.18
CA ARG A 411 3.50 2.09 -19.39
C ARG A 411 3.15 0.91 -20.29
N ASN A 412 3.62 -0.28 -19.94
CA ASN A 412 3.29 -1.50 -20.66
C ASN A 412 2.17 -2.27 -19.93
N MET A 413 0.98 -2.25 -20.53
CA MET A 413 -0.21 -2.91 -19.99
C MET A 413 -0.35 -4.36 -20.44
N SER A 414 0.60 -4.90 -21.21
CA SER A 414 0.51 -6.24 -21.74
C SER A 414 0.61 -7.29 -20.63
N LYS A 415 -0.11 -8.39 -20.84
CA LYS A 415 0.01 -9.62 -20.07
C LYS A 415 0.72 -10.68 -20.92
N PRO A 416 1.34 -11.69 -20.31
CA PRO A 416 1.93 -12.80 -21.05
C PRO A 416 0.92 -13.39 -22.05
N ARG A 417 1.28 -13.42 -23.35
CA ARG A 417 0.50 -14.14 -24.35
C ARG A 417 0.76 -15.62 -24.14
N SER A 418 -0.24 -16.36 -23.69
CA SER A 418 -0.04 -17.76 -23.34
C SER A 418 -1.26 -18.58 -23.77
N LEU A 419 -1.08 -19.45 -24.76
CA LEU A 419 -1.94 -20.63 -24.99
C LEU A 419 -2.00 -21.50 -23.73
N ALA A 420 -0.97 -21.45 -22.88
CA ALA A 420 -0.97 -22.09 -21.57
C ALA A 420 -1.98 -21.45 -20.59
N ASN A 421 -2.51 -20.23 -20.80
CA ASN A 421 -3.65 -19.73 -20.00
C ASN A 421 -4.97 -20.41 -20.38
N PHE A 422 -5.08 -20.90 -21.61
CA PHE A 422 -6.21 -21.71 -22.08
C PHE A 422 -6.09 -23.13 -21.54
N PHE A 423 -4.91 -23.76 -21.67
CA PHE A 423 -4.66 -25.11 -21.12
C PHE A 423 -4.51 -25.15 -19.59
N HIS A 424 -4.08 -24.06 -18.92
CA HIS A 424 -4.05 -23.97 -17.45
C HIS A 424 -5.43 -24.01 -16.81
N LYS A 425 -6.46 -23.56 -17.52
CA LYS A 425 -7.85 -23.69 -17.07
C LYS A 425 -8.39 -25.12 -17.20
N ILE A 426 -7.76 -25.96 -18.02
CA ILE A 426 -8.25 -27.28 -18.43
C ILE A 426 -7.47 -28.41 -17.72
N ASN A 427 -6.30 -28.14 -17.14
CA ASN A 427 -5.42 -29.21 -16.67
C ASN A 427 -5.76 -29.70 -15.26
N ILE A 428 -6.27 -30.93 -15.17
CA ILE A 428 -6.82 -31.61 -13.98
C ILE A 428 -5.73 -32.10 -12.99
N PHE A 429 -4.45 -32.07 -13.39
CA PHE A 429 -3.34 -32.74 -12.66
C PHE A 429 -2.30 -31.80 -12.01
N ARG A 430 -2.62 -30.53 -11.73
CA ARG A 430 -1.71 -29.65 -10.97
C ARG A 430 -2.06 -29.56 -9.49
N GLU A 431 -1.03 -29.44 -8.65
CA GLU A 431 -1.12 -28.99 -7.25
C GLU A 431 -2.08 -27.79 -7.16
N LYS A 432 -2.98 -27.82 -6.17
CA LYS A 432 -3.98 -26.76 -5.97
C LYS A 432 -3.29 -25.41 -5.84
N LYS A 433 -3.41 -24.57 -6.87
CA LYS A 433 -2.97 -23.17 -6.80
C LYS A 433 -3.69 -22.48 -5.64
N LEU A 434 -2.96 -21.64 -4.93
CA LEU A 434 -3.55 -20.77 -3.91
C LEU A 434 -4.50 -19.79 -4.60
N ALA A 435 -5.75 -19.80 -4.18
CA ALA A 435 -6.76 -18.86 -4.62
C ALA A 435 -7.29 -18.09 -3.42
N PHE A 436 -7.22 -16.77 -3.47
CA PHE A 436 -7.70 -15.94 -2.37
C PHE A 436 -9.23 -15.97 -2.26
N LYS A 437 -9.72 -16.23 -1.05
CA LYS A 437 -11.14 -16.15 -0.71
C LYS A 437 -11.45 -14.73 -0.23
N GLN A 438 -11.96 -13.89 -1.13
CA GLN A 438 -12.29 -12.49 -0.80
C GLN A 438 -13.33 -12.40 0.32
N VAL A 439 -13.14 -11.42 1.20
CA VAL A 439 -14.08 -11.06 2.27
C VAL A 439 -14.43 -9.60 2.08
N ARG A 440 -15.72 -9.31 1.83
CA ARG A 440 -16.25 -7.96 1.56
C ARG A 440 -17.32 -7.56 2.57
N GLU A 441 -17.12 -7.93 3.82
CA GLU A 441 -18.04 -7.58 4.90
C GLU A 441 -17.66 -6.23 5.51
N VAL A 442 -18.62 -5.43 5.95
CA VAL A 442 -18.42 -4.19 6.72
C VAL A 442 -19.34 -4.23 7.92
#